data_AF-A0A6H9GHF7-F1
#
_entry.id   AF-A0A6H9GHF7-F1
#
_cell.length_a   1.000
_cell.length_b   1.000
_cell.length_c   1.000
_cell.angle_alpha   90.00
_cell.angle_beta   90.00
_cell.angle_gamma   90.00
#
_symmetry.space_group_name_H-M   'P 1'
#
loop_
_entity.id
_entity.type
_entity.pdbx_description
1 polymer ?
#
loop_
_entity_poly.entity_id
_entity_poly.type
_entity_poly.pdbx_seq_one_letter_code
_entity_poly.pdbx_strand_id
1 'polypeptide(L)'
;MLLVEKLLSKPKSRKLAIFLAFIGSILALPFPIAGIHKFYLGQPLWGIIYLLLWQTPIPRVACAIDAVWYLIQDNQFFANYFPTATAAATVPSLEPKQVEAIGAALRELERLRQEGLISEYEFEEKRRQLL
;
A
#
# COMPACT_ATOMS: atom_id res chain seq x y z
N MET A 1 10.45 10.42 20.14
CA MET A 1 10.07 9.14 19.48
C MET A 1 8.68 9.23 18.84
N LEU A 2 7.63 9.62 19.58
CA LEU A 2 6.24 9.71 19.06
C LEU A 2 5.99 10.69 17.88
N LEU A 3 6.78 11.76 17.77
CA LEU A 3 6.57 12.78 16.73
C LEU A 3 7.08 12.34 15.35
N VAL A 4 8.11 11.48 15.32
CA VAL A 4 8.70 10.93 14.10
C VAL A 4 7.75 9.91 13.48
N GLU A 5 7.11 9.08 14.30
CA GLU A 5 6.08 8.13 13.83
C GLU A 5 4.89 8.87 13.24
N LYS A 6 4.41 9.93 13.90
CA LYS A 6 3.28 10.72 13.40
C LYS A 6 3.55 11.40 12.05
N LEU A 7 4.82 11.73 11.77
CA LEU A 7 5.25 12.27 10.47
C LEU A 7 5.41 11.16 9.41
N LEU A 8 5.82 9.95 9.79
CA LEU A 8 5.88 8.79 8.91
C LEU A 8 4.48 8.20 8.60
N SER A 9 3.48 8.45 9.44
CA SER A 9 2.09 7.97 9.28
C SER A 9 1.26 8.76 8.28
N LYS A 10 1.85 9.72 7.56
CA LYS A 10 1.10 10.50 6.57
C LYS A 10 0.87 9.66 5.31
N PRO A 11 -0.38 9.48 4.85
CA PRO A 11 -0.65 8.74 3.62
C PRO A 11 0.11 9.41 2.47
N LYS A 12 0.97 8.64 1.79
CA LYS A 12 1.73 9.15 0.65
C LYS A 12 0.75 9.56 -0.44
N SER A 13 0.74 10.85 -0.78
CA SER A 13 -0.23 11.38 -1.72
C SER A 13 0.29 11.21 -3.15
N ARG A 14 -0.49 10.50 -3.98
CA ARG A 14 -0.21 10.29 -5.42
C ARG A 14 0.11 11.60 -6.13
N LYS A 15 -0.64 12.67 -5.80
CA LYS A 15 -0.45 14.01 -6.35
C LYS A 15 0.96 14.56 -6.10
N LEU A 16 1.55 14.34 -4.92
CA LEU A 16 2.91 14.77 -4.63
C LEU A 16 3.94 13.96 -5.41
N ALA A 17 3.73 12.66 -5.58
CA ALA A 17 4.61 11.81 -6.39
C ALA A 17 4.62 12.25 -7.86
N ILE A 18 3.44 12.55 -8.43
CA ILE A 18 3.31 13.09 -9.79
C ILE A 18 3.98 14.45 -9.91
N PHE A 19 3.74 15.35 -8.95
CA PHE A 19 4.34 16.69 -8.95
C PHE A 19 5.87 16.63 -8.87
N LEU A 20 6.42 15.77 -8.01
CA LEU A 20 7.87 15.54 -7.93
C LEU A 20 8.44 14.94 -9.22
N ALA A 21 7.76 13.96 -9.82
CA ALA A 21 8.20 13.33 -11.06
C ALA A 21 8.17 14.33 -12.24
N PHE A 22 7.13 15.17 -12.30
CA PHE A 22 6.98 16.21 -13.32
C PHE A 22 8.03 17.31 -13.19
N ILE A 23 8.28 17.79 -11.96
CA ILE A 23 9.38 18.72 -11.68
C ILE A 23 10.71 18.09 -12.05
N GLY A 24 10.98 16.84 -11.65
CA GLY A 24 12.21 16.14 -12.00
C GLY A 24 12.39 15.90 -13.50
N SER A 25 11.30 15.89 -14.27
CA SER A 25 11.33 15.77 -15.73
C SER A 25 11.57 17.10 -16.45
N ILE A 26 11.03 18.20 -15.94
CA ILE A 26 11.06 19.52 -16.62
C ILE A 26 12.24 20.36 -16.14
N LEU A 27 12.52 20.35 -14.84
CA LEU A 27 13.66 21.02 -14.22
C LEU A 27 14.89 20.14 -14.42
N ALA A 28 15.45 20.16 -15.63
CA ALA A 28 16.75 19.57 -15.96
C ALA A 28 17.90 20.37 -15.31
N LEU A 29 17.86 20.52 -13.99
CA LEU A 29 18.99 21.04 -13.22
C LEU A 29 20.13 20.01 -13.28
N PRO A 30 21.41 20.45 -13.22
CA PRO A 30 22.56 19.57 -13.11
C PRO A 30 22.60 18.78 -11.78
N PHE A 31 21.62 19.00 -10.90
CA PHE A 31 21.43 18.23 -9.68
C PHE A 31 20.62 16.95 -9.94
N PRO A 32 20.98 15.80 -9.35
CA PRO A 32 20.32 14.51 -9.54
C PRO A 32 18.96 14.46 -8.80
N ILE A 33 18.04 15.34 -9.18
CA ILE A 33 16.66 15.43 -8.65
C ILE A 33 15.78 14.36 -9.32
N ALA A 34 16.20 13.86 -10.49
CA ALA A 34 15.55 12.74 -11.17
C ALA A 34 15.66 11.48 -10.30
N GLY A 35 14.52 10.98 -9.79
CA GLY A 35 14.48 9.80 -8.92
C GLY A 35 14.08 10.06 -7.47
N ILE A 36 13.99 11.32 -7.01
CA ILE A 36 13.52 11.64 -5.64
C ILE A 36 12.10 11.10 -5.39
N HIS A 37 11.26 11.04 -6.43
CA HIS A 37 9.93 10.44 -6.32
C HIS A 37 9.98 8.95 -5.97
N LYS A 38 10.99 8.19 -6.39
CA LYS A 38 11.15 6.77 -5.99
C LYS A 38 11.52 6.64 -4.52
N PHE A 39 12.35 7.54 -3.99
CA PHE A 39 12.60 7.63 -2.55
C PHE A 39 11.32 7.98 -1.78
N TYR A 40 10.53 8.93 -2.28
CA TYR A 40 9.23 9.25 -1.69
C TYR A 40 8.29 8.04 -1.68
N LEU A 41 8.29 7.23 -2.73
CA LEU A 41 7.46 6.02 -2.86
C LEU A 41 7.93 4.85 -1.98
N GLY A 42 9.10 4.95 -1.32
CA GLY A 42 9.65 3.88 -0.49
C GLY A 42 10.43 2.83 -1.28
N GLN A 43 10.90 3.19 -2.48
CA GLN A 43 11.74 2.35 -3.33
C GLN A 43 13.16 2.95 -3.39
N PRO A 44 13.97 2.85 -2.31
CA PRO A 44 15.28 3.48 -2.25
C PRO A 44 16.27 2.87 -3.25
N LEU A 45 16.16 1.58 -3.54
CA LEU A 45 17.02 0.89 -4.51
C LEU A 45 16.92 1.53 -5.90
N TRP A 46 15.69 1.79 -6.36
CA TRP A 46 15.43 2.47 -7.63
C TRP A 46 15.88 3.92 -7.61
N GLY A 47 15.68 4.62 -6.49
CA GLY A 47 16.20 5.97 -6.31
C GLY A 47 17.73 6.05 -6.44
N ILE A 48 18.45 5.08 -5.85
CA ILE A 48 19.91 4.97 -5.94
C ILE A 48 20.34 4.65 -7.38
N ILE A 49 19.64 3.76 -8.07
CA ILE A 49 19.91 3.47 -9.50
C ILE A 49 19.79 4.75 -10.33
N TYR A 50 18.72 5.54 -10.14
CA TYR A 50 18.53 6.81 -10.85
C TYR A 50 19.63 7.82 -10.50
N LEU A 51 20.07 7.85 -9.24
CA LEU A 51 21.18 8.68 -8.79
C LEU A 51 22.51 8.25 -9.43
N LEU A 52 22.74 6.94 -9.61
CA LEU A 52 23.96 6.42 -10.26
C LEU A 52 23.97 6.77 -11.76
N LEU A 53 22.80 6.72 -12.40
CA LEU A 53 22.61 7.04 -13.82
C LEU A 53 22.43 8.54 -14.10
N TRP A 54 22.66 9.42 -13.12
CA TRP A 54 22.39 10.87 -13.23
C TRP A 54 23.09 11.56 -14.41
N GLN A 55 24.26 11.08 -14.83
CA GLN A 55 24.98 11.61 -15.99
C GLN A 55 24.32 11.26 -17.33
N THR A 56 23.43 10.27 -17.36
CA THR A 56 22.73 9.85 -18.58
C THR A 56 21.39 10.58 -18.74
N PRO A 57 20.83 10.70 -19.95
CA PRO A 57 19.46 11.19 -20.13
C PRO A 57 18.38 10.19 -19.71
N ILE A 58 18.75 8.96 -19.34
CA ILE A 58 17.85 7.85 -19.03
C ILE A 58 16.92 8.15 -17.84
N PRO A 59 17.40 8.66 -16.68
CA PRO A 59 16.54 9.00 -15.55
C PRO A 59 15.47 10.04 -15.88
N ARG A 60 15.72 10.92 -16.86
CA ARG A 60 14.76 11.96 -17.27
C ARG A 60 13.57 11.36 -18.00
N VAL A 61 13.84 10.51 -18.99
CA VAL A 61 12.80 9.79 -19.74
C VAL A 61 12.02 8.87 -18.81
N ALA A 62 12.72 8.18 -17.91
CA ALA A 62 12.08 7.31 -16.94
C ALA A 62 11.17 8.08 -15.96
N CYS A 63 11.57 9.27 -15.50
CA CYS A 63 10.71 10.17 -14.71
C CYS A 63 9.45 10.59 -15.49
N ALA A 64 9.57 10.94 -16.77
CA ALA A 64 8.43 11.31 -17.60
C ALA A 64 7.44 10.16 -17.76
N ILE A 65 7.94 8.95 -18.01
CA ILE A 65 7.14 7.72 -18.12
C ILE A 65 6.45 7.42 -16.78
N ASP A 66 7.19 7.46 -15.66
CA ASP A 66 6.64 7.27 -14.32
C ASP A 66 5.53 8.29 -14.01
N ALA A 67 5.71 9.56 -14.40
CA ALA A 67 4.71 10.61 -14.17
C ALA A 67 3.40 10.31 -14.91
N VAL A 68 3.48 9.91 -16.18
CA VAL A 68 2.32 9.51 -16.99
C VAL A 68 1.68 8.25 -16.41
N TRP A 69 2.48 7.25 -16.04
CA TRP A 69 2.01 6.01 -15.43
C TRP A 69 1.22 6.26 -14.14
N TYR A 70 1.75 7.08 -13.23
CA TYR A 70 1.06 7.45 -11.98
C TYR A 70 -0.19 8.31 -12.20
N LEU A 71 -0.24 9.06 -13.30
CA LEU A 71 -1.41 9.88 -13.65
C LEU A 71 -2.57 8.99 -14.12
N ILE A 72 -2.27 7.91 -14.84
CA ILE A 72 -3.26 6.95 -15.34
C ILE A 72 -3.73 5.98 -14.24
N GLN A 73 -2.86 5.64 -13.28
CA GLN A 73 -3.15 4.62 -12.26
C GLN A 73 -4.10 5.11 -11.16
N ASP A 74 -5.08 4.27 -10.77
CA ASP A 74 -6.02 4.56 -9.69
C ASP A 74 -5.37 4.55 -8.28
N ASN A 75 -5.97 5.26 -7.33
CA ASN A 75 -5.44 5.39 -5.97
C ASN A 75 -5.39 4.04 -5.21
N GLN A 76 -6.36 3.15 -5.42
CA GLN A 76 -6.39 1.84 -4.75
C GLN A 76 -5.22 0.96 -5.23
N PHE A 77 -5.01 0.91 -6.55
CA PHE A 77 -3.89 0.19 -7.16
C PHE A 77 -2.54 0.77 -6.75
N PHE A 78 -2.44 2.09 -6.62
CA PHE A 78 -1.23 2.76 -6.17
C PHE A 78 -0.89 2.41 -4.72
N ALA A 79 -1.89 2.39 -3.82
CA ALA A 79 -1.68 2.01 -2.42
C ALA A 79 -1.20 0.55 -2.26
N ASN A 80 -1.72 -0.36 -3.10
CA ASN A 80 -1.30 -1.76 -3.10
C ASN A 80 0.13 -1.95 -3.63
N TYR A 81 0.52 -1.20 -4.66
CA TYR A 81 1.83 -1.33 -5.29
C TYR A 81 2.95 -0.60 -4.52
N PHE A 82 2.60 0.45 -3.78
CA PHE A 82 3.52 1.19 -2.92
C PHE A 82 3.06 1.13 -1.45
N PRO A 83 3.09 -0.07 -0.81
CA PRO A 83 2.78 -0.17 0.60
C PRO A 83 3.74 0.73 1.38
N THR A 84 3.21 1.66 2.16
CA THR A 84 4.02 2.36 3.15
C THR A 84 4.60 1.35 4.14
N ALA A 85 5.73 1.65 4.78
CA ALA A 85 6.31 0.77 5.79
C ALA A 85 5.31 0.40 6.91
N THR A 86 4.32 1.26 7.17
CA THR A 86 3.15 1.00 8.02
C THR A 86 2.16 -0.02 7.45
N ALA A 87 1.94 -0.06 6.14
CA ALA A 87 1.10 -1.05 5.48
C ALA A 87 1.77 -2.43 5.41
N ALA A 88 3.09 -2.49 5.19
CA ALA A 88 3.85 -3.75 5.23
C ALA A 88 3.97 -4.34 6.66
N ALA A 89 3.92 -3.48 7.69
CA ALA A 89 3.82 -3.89 9.09
C ALA A 89 2.38 -4.15 9.55
N THR A 90 1.38 -4.05 8.65
CA THR A 90 0.04 -4.57 8.92
C THR A 90 0.08 -6.09 8.80
N VAL A 91 0.70 -6.73 9.79
CA VAL A 91 0.13 -7.99 10.28
C VAL A 91 -1.35 -7.68 10.49
N PRO A 92 -2.31 -8.49 10.01
CA PRO A 92 -3.70 -8.32 10.36
C PRO A 92 -3.79 -8.52 11.87
N SER A 93 -3.56 -7.45 12.61
CA SER A 93 -3.83 -7.34 14.02
C SER A 93 -5.35 -7.37 14.07
N LEU A 94 -5.90 -8.59 14.10
CA LEU A 94 -7.32 -8.82 14.26
C LEU A 94 -7.72 -7.99 15.47
N GLU A 95 -8.42 -6.89 15.20
CA GLU A 95 -8.84 -5.97 16.25
C GLU A 95 -9.61 -6.82 17.27
N PRO A 96 -9.39 -6.68 18.59
CA PRO A 96 -10.07 -7.52 19.58
C PRO A 96 -11.59 -7.59 19.38
N LYS A 97 -12.18 -6.52 18.84
CA LYS A 97 -13.58 -6.46 18.40
C LYS A 97 -13.95 -7.40 17.24
N GLN A 98 -13.06 -7.57 16.26
CA GLN A 98 -13.28 -8.50 15.14
C GLN A 98 -13.18 -9.95 15.59
N VAL A 99 -12.23 -10.27 16.48
CA VAL A 99 -12.12 -11.61 17.09
C VAL A 99 -13.37 -11.92 17.93
N GLU A 100 -13.88 -10.94 18.67
CA GLU A 100 -15.13 -11.06 19.43
C GLU A 100 -16.34 -11.29 18.50
N ALA A 101 -16.44 -10.55 17.39
CA ALA A 101 -17.52 -10.71 16.41
C ALA A 101 -17.50 -12.08 15.73
N ILE A 102 -16.32 -12.57 15.32
CA ILE A 102 -16.14 -13.92 14.74
C ILE A 102 -16.52 -14.99 15.78
N GLY A 103 -16.08 -14.82 17.03
CA GLY A 103 -16.44 -15.73 18.14
C GLY A 103 -17.94 -15.73 18.47
N ALA A 104 -18.63 -14.59 18.34
CA ALA A 104 -20.07 -14.51 18.52
C ALA A 104 -20.82 -15.21 17.37
N ALA A 105 -20.42 -14.97 16.12
CA ALA A 105 -21.00 -15.60 14.94
C ALA A 105 -20.83 -17.14 14.96
N LEU A 106 -19.66 -17.64 15.40
CA LEU A 106 -19.43 -19.08 15.57
C LEU A 106 -20.36 -19.72 16.62
N ARG A 107 -20.62 -19.03 17.74
CA ARG A 107 -21.58 -19.51 18.76
C ARG A 107 -23.01 -19.55 18.25
N GLU A 108 -23.39 -18.61 17.39
CA GLU A 108 -24.72 -18.57 16.78
C GLU A 108 -24.91 -19.70 15.76
N LEU A 109 -23.91 -19.94 14.89
CA LEU A 109 -23.90 -21.09 13.98
C LEU A 109 -23.98 -22.42 14.73
N GLU A 110 -23.26 -22.56 15.84
CA GLU A 110 -23.32 -23.74 16.70
C GLU A 110 -24.72 -23.95 17.28
N ARG A 111 -25.39 -22.87 17.71
CA ARG A 111 -26.77 -22.93 18.24
C ARG A 111 -27.76 -23.39 17.18
N LEU A 112 -27.67 -22.83 15.97
CA LEU A 112 -28.51 -23.23 14.83
C LEU A 112 -28.32 -24.70 14.46
N ARG A 113 -27.09 -25.23 14.59
CA ARG A 113 -26.81 -26.65 14.36
C ARG A 113 -27.42 -27.54 15.44
N GLN A 114 -27.37 -27.12 16.71
CA GLN A 114 -28.01 -27.85 17.82
C GLN A 114 -29.53 -27.85 17.74
N GLU A 115 -30.12 -26.76 17.23
CA GLU A 115 -31.55 -26.63 16.96
C GLU A 115 -32.00 -27.43 15.72
N GLY A 116 -31.06 -28.02 14.96
CA GLY A 116 -31.34 -28.77 13.74
C GLY A 116 -31.82 -27.89 12.57
N LEU A 117 -31.61 -26.57 12.66
CA LEU A 117 -32.03 -25.59 11.64
C LEU A 117 -31.06 -25.50 10.46
N ILE A 118 -29.81 -25.93 10.65
CA ILE A 118 -28.79 -26.00 9.60
C ILE A 118 -28.16 -27.39 9.57
N SER A 119 -27.78 -27.84 8.38
CA SER A 119 -27.08 -29.11 8.21
C SER A 119 -25.60 -29.02 8.59
N GLU A 120 -24.95 -30.15 8.91
CA GLU A 120 -23.50 -30.17 9.16
C GLU A 120 -22.69 -29.65 7.97
N TYR A 121 -23.17 -29.91 6.75
CA TYR A 121 -22.54 -29.44 5.53
C TYR A 121 -22.56 -27.90 5.42
N GLU A 122 -23.72 -27.28 5.66
CA GLU A 122 -23.85 -25.82 5.65
C GLU A 122 -23.03 -25.16 6.76
N PHE A 123 -22.94 -25.82 7.92
CA PHE A 123 -22.09 -25.36 9.01
C PHE A 123 -20.60 -25.35 8.62
N GLU A 124 -20.09 -26.43 8.00
CA GLU A 124 -18.69 -26.47 7.55
C GLU A 124 -18.37 -25.44 6.48
N GLU A 125 -19.30 -25.19 5.55
CA GLU A 125 -19.14 -24.17 4.52
C GLU A 125 -19.06 -22.76 5.13
N LYS A 126 -19.97 -22.44 6.06
CA LYS A 126 -19.98 -21.13 6.76
C LYS A 126 -18.76 -20.95 7.67
N ARG A 127 -18.27 -22.01 8.31
CA ARG A 127 -17.05 -21.96 9.14
C ARG A 127 -15.82 -21.61 8.33
N ARG A 128 -15.68 -22.12 7.10
CA ARG A 128 -14.55 -21.82 6.21
C ARG A 128 -14.58 -20.40 5.66
N GLN A 129 -15.75 -19.77 5.56
CA GLN A 129 -15.87 -18.37 5.13
C GLN A 129 -15.47 -17.37 6.22
N LEU A 130 -15.47 -17.78 7.49
CA LEU A 130 -15.15 -16.94 8.65
C LEU A 130 -13.68 -17.02 9.11
N LEU A 131 -12.91 -17.98 8.58
CA LEU A 131 -11.49 -18.23 8.87
C LEU A 131 -10.61 -17.77 7.71
#